data_AF-A0A8T4V4J3-F1
#
_entry.id   AF-A0A8T4V4J3-F1
#
_cell.length_a   1.000
_cell.length_b   1.000
_cell.length_c   1.000
_cell.angle_alpha   90.00
_cell.angle_beta   90.00
_cell.angle_gamma   90.00
#
_symmetry.space_group_name_H-M   'P 1'
#
loop_
_entity.id
_entity.type
_entity.pdbx_description
1 polymer ?
#
loop_
_entity_poly.entity_id
_entity_poly.type
_entity_poly.pdbx_seq_one_letter_code
_entity_poly.pdbx_strand_id
1 'polypeptide(L)' 'MEEQPIEQPSKIKRFLKETIRVLRITKKPGLTEYKGLLKVTGIGISIIGLIGFIIFLLKYAFVK' A
#
# COMPACT_ATOMS: atom_id res chain seq x y z
N MET A 1 -50.47 -15.17 7.92
CA MET A 1 -49.60 -14.04 8.32
C MET A 1 -48.20 -14.57 8.14
N GLU A 2 -47.69 -14.47 6.91
CA GLU A 2 -46.39 -15.03 6.54
C GLU A 2 -45.31 -14.09 7.11
N GLU A 3 -44.70 -14.48 8.23
CA GLU A 3 -43.50 -13.79 8.71
C GLU A 3 -42.35 -14.04 7.73
N GLN A 4 -42.05 -13.03 6.93
CA GLN A 4 -40.86 -13.00 6.07
C GLN A 4 -39.62 -12.91 6.99
N PRO A 5 -38.69 -13.88 6.96
CA PRO A 5 -37.52 -13.86 7.82
C PRO A 5 -36.64 -12.70 7.38
N ILE A 6 -36.34 -11.81 8.32
CA ILE A 6 -35.40 -10.71 8.11
C ILE A 6 -34.02 -11.34 7.97
N GLU A 7 -33.65 -11.67 6.74
CA GLU A 7 -32.28 -12.06 6.39
C GLU A 7 -31.40 -10.83 6.56
N GLN A 8 -31.00 -10.54 7.80
CA GLN A 8 -29.99 -9.55 8.11
C GLN A 8 -28.73 -9.99 7.36
N PRO A 9 -28.34 -9.33 6.24
CA PRO A 9 -27.12 -9.73 5.58
C PRO A 9 -26.01 -9.57 6.61
N SER A 10 -25.33 -10.68 6.91
CA SER A 10 -24.26 -10.72 7.91
C SER A 10 -23.39 -9.47 7.77
N LYS A 11 -23.10 -8.77 8.87
CA LYS A 11 -22.45 -7.44 8.88
C LYS A 11 -21.27 -7.36 7.90
N ILE A 12 -20.52 -8.45 7.78
CA ILE A 12 -19.40 -8.68 6.86
C ILE A 12 -19.78 -8.48 5.38
N LYS A 13 -20.92 -9.03 4.90
CA LYS A 13 -21.39 -8.85 3.51
C LYS A 13 -21.69 -7.39 3.22
N ARG A 14 -22.25 -6.66 4.19
CA ARG A 14 -22.50 -5.22 4.06
C ARG A 14 -21.18 -4.43 4.03
N PHE A 15 -20.23 -4.72 4.92
CA PHE A 15 -18.92 -4.09 4.92
C PHE A 15 -18.16 -4.33 3.61
N LEU A 16 -18.16 -5.56 3.09
CA LEU A 16 -17.48 -5.89 1.84
C LEU A 16 -18.08 -5.13 0.66
N LYS A 17 -19.41 -5.00 0.61
CA LYS A 17 -20.13 -4.24 -0.43
C LYS A 17 -19.79 -2.75 -0.40
N GLU A 18 -19.71 -2.16 0.80
CA GLU A 18 -19.30 -0.75 0.96
C GLU A 18 -17.83 -0.55 0.58
N THR A 19 -16.92 -1.44 1.00
CA THR A 19 -15.49 -1.36 0.65
C THR A 19 -15.27 -1.45 -0.86
N ILE A 20 -15.98 -2.33 -1.57
CA ILE A 20 -15.92 -2.42 -3.03
C ILE A 20 -16.38 -1.12 -3.69
N ARG A 21 -17.41 -0.46 -3.15
CA ARG A 21 -17.87 0.84 -3.65
C ARG A 21 -16.77 1.89 -3.52
N VAL A 22 -16.08 1.94 -2.39
CA VAL A 22 -14.96 2.87 -2.16
C VAL A 22 -13.81 2.59 -3.13
N LEU A 23 -13.40 1.33 -3.30
CA LEU A 23 -12.36 0.97 -4.28
C LEU A 23 -12.73 1.38 -5.71
N ARG A 24 -14.02 1.39 -6.05
CA ARG A 24 -14.49 1.82 -7.38
C ARG A 24 -14.49 3.33 -7.57
N ILE A 25 -14.58 4.10 -6.49
CA ILE A 25 -14.50 5.57 -6.49
C ILE A 25 -13.04 6.04 -6.57
N THR A 26 -12.10 5.27 -6.00
CA THR A 26 -10.68 5.64 -6.07
C THR A 26 -10.15 5.62 -7.50
N LYS A 27 -9.45 6.67 -7.90
CA LYS A 27 -8.83 6.78 -9.22
C LYS A 27 -7.62 5.84 -9.29
N LYS A 28 -7.67 4.85 -10.19
CA LYS A 28 -6.51 4.01 -10.48
C LYS A 28 -5.39 4.89 -11.06
N PRO A 29 -4.16 4.87 -10.50
CA PRO A 29 -3.08 5.71 -10.99
C PRO A 29 -2.75 5.37 -12.43
N GLY A 30 -2.55 6.40 -13.25
CA GLY A 30 -2.08 6.24 -14.62
C GLY A 30 -0.62 5.80 -14.67
N LEU A 31 -0.17 5.25 -15.81
CA LEU A 31 1.22 4.83 -16.00
C LEU A 31 2.22 6.00 -15.86
N THR A 32 1.80 7.23 -16.18
CA THR A 32 2.61 8.44 -16.05
C THR A 32 2.81 8.83 -14.58
N GLU A 33 1.74 8.91 -13.80
CA GLU A 33 1.76 9.19 -12.36
C GLU A 33 2.54 8.11 -11.61
N TYR A 34 2.31 6.84 -11.95
CA TYR A 34 3.00 5.71 -11.35
C TYR A 34 4.52 5.77 -11.58
N LYS A 35 4.96 6.04 -12.81
CA LYS A 35 6.39 6.21 -13.13
C LYS A 35 6.99 7.43 -12.43
N GLY A 36 6.24 8.51 -12.28
CA GLY A 36 6.66 9.69 -11.52
C GLY A 36 6.94 9.34 -10.06
N LEU A 37 5.97 8.69 -9.41
CA LEU A 37 6.10 8.24 -8.02
C LEU A 37 7.28 7.28 -7.86
N LEU A 38 7.38 6.25 -8.70
CA LEU A 38 8.47 5.27 -8.66
C LEU A 38 9.86 5.92 -8.77
N LYS A 39 10.03 6.92 -9.64
CA LYS A 39 11.31 7.61 -9.78
C LYS A 39 11.69 8.35 -8.51
N VAL A 40 10.75 9.09 -7.93
CA VAL A 40 10.98 9.87 -6.71
C VAL A 40 11.25 8.94 -5.52
N THR A 41 10.41 7.93 -5.32
CA THR A 41 10.57 6.95 -4.24
C THR A 41 11.85 6.13 -4.41
N GLY A 42 12.19 5.73 -5.64
CA GLY A 42 13.41 5.00 -5.96
C GLY A 42 14.67 5.80 -5.61
N ILE A 43 14.71 7.09 -5.97
CA ILE A 43 15.83 7.97 -5.61
C ILE A 43 15.96 8.08 -4.08
N GLY A 44 14.85 8.28 -3.36
CA GLY A 44 14.86 8.39 -1.90
C GLY A 44 15.41 7.13 -1.22
N ILE A 45 14.93 5.95 -1.63
CA ILE A 45 15.40 4.66 -1.10
C ILE A 45 16.87 4.42 -1.42
N SER A 46 17.30 4.74 -2.65
CA SER A 46 18.71 4.60 -3.04
C SER A 46 19.64 5.44 -2.18
N ILE A 47 19.29 6.70 -1.87
CA ILE A 47 20.11 7.58 -1.03
C ILE A 47 20.23 7.02 0.39
N ILE A 48 19.10 6.66 1.02
CA ILE A 48 19.08 6.13 2.38
C ILE A 48 19.84 4.79 2.44
N GLY A 49 19.62 3.93 1.44
CA GLY A 49 20.31 2.65 1.31
C GLY A 49 21.82 2.81 1.15
N LEU A 50 22.28 3.78 0.35
CA LEU A 50 23.71 4.07 0.17
C LEU A 50 24.35 4.56 1.47
N ILE A 51 23.68 5.46 2.19
CA ILE A 51 24.18 5.99 3.46
C ILE A 51 24.32 4.86 4.49
N GLY A 52 23.28 4.03 4.63
CA GLY A 52 23.33 2.85 5.51
C GLY A 52 24.41 1.85 5.08
N PHE A 53 24.58 1.64 3.78
CA PHE A 53 25.61 0.77 3.23
C PHE A 53 27.03 1.29 3.52
N ILE A 54 27.27 2.59 3.36
CA ILE A 54 28.58 3.20 3.68
C ILE A 54 28.89 3.03 5.18
N ILE A 55 27.92 3.29 6.06
CA ILE A 55 28.11 3.11 7.52
C ILE A 55 28.43 1.65 7.84
N PHE A 56 27.72 0.70 7.22
CA PHE A 56 27.97 -0.73 7.40
C PHE A 56 29.36 -1.13 6.90
N LEU A 57 29.77 -0.63 5.73
CA LEU A 57 31.07 -0.92 5.13
C LEU A 57 32.21 -0.37 6.01
N LEU A 58 32.07 0.87 6.51
CA LEU A 58 33.04 1.45 7.44
C LEU A 58 33.11 0.68 8.76
N LYS A 59 31.97 0.30 9.32
CA LYS A 59 31.93 -0.57 10.52
C LYS A 59 32.65 -1.88 10.26
N TYR A 60 32.37 -2.55 9.14
CA TYR A 60 32.99 -3.82 8.80
C TYR A 60 34.51 -3.68 8.59
N ALA A 61 34.95 -2.59 7.96
CA ALA A 61 36.37 -2.31 7.72
C ALA A 61 37.14 -1.98 9.01
N PHE A 62 36.50 -1.31 9.99
CA PHE A 62 37.13 -0.89 11.25
C PHE A 62 37.04 -1.95 12.36
N VAL A 63 36.11 -2.92 12.24
CA VAL A 63 35.92 -4.05 13.17
C VAL A 63 36.75 -5.28 12.77
N LYS A 64 37.49 -5.20 11.66
CA LYS A 64 38.54 -6.15 11.32
C LYS A 64 39.87 -5.70 11.94
#